data_AF-A0A9D8QRU5-F1
#
_entry.id   AF-A0A9D8QRU5-F1
#
_cell.length_a   1.000
_cell.length_b   1.000
_cell.length_c   1.000
_cell.angle_alpha   90.00
_cell.angle_beta   90.00
_cell.angle_gamma   90.00
#
_symmetry.space_group_name_H-M   'P 1'
#
loop_
_entity.id
_entity.type
_entity.pdbx_description
1 polymer ?
#
loop_
_entity_poly.entity_id
_entity_poly.type
_entity_poly.pdbx_seq_one_letter_code
_entity_poly.pdbx_strand_id
1 'polypeptide(L)'
;MEKIYGGNERQDALIKVSGSCYYLYYGFGKDSEEAEHGYNYRHKFDHLPTMEEVKEQVLVAIDKETSERITTGMTYEGYKVNLTVENQLNYSMFKDMGRYPVTIKVEDADGNDVALSLTREDYAAFYSGVQNHINDCVQSCWTEKTTLDLSRYEM
;
A
#
# COMPACT_ATOMS: atom_id res chain seq x y z
N MET A 1 -13.06 -0.68 1.64
CA MET A 1 -13.06 -2.03 2.26
C MET A 1 -12.29 -2.04 3.58
N GLU A 2 -12.64 -2.95 4.48
CA GLU A 2 -11.93 -3.21 5.75
C GLU A 2 -11.00 -4.43 5.63
N LYS A 3 -9.89 -4.46 6.38
CA LYS A 3 -9.02 -5.65 6.46
C LYS A 3 -9.63 -6.66 7.43
N ILE A 4 -9.75 -7.91 7.01
CA ILE A 4 -10.16 -9.03 7.84
C ILE A 4 -8.98 -10.00 7.94
N TYR A 5 -8.47 -10.18 9.16
CA TYR A 5 -7.30 -11.01 9.44
C TYR A 5 -7.67 -12.50 9.61
N GLY A 6 -6.66 -13.36 9.44
CA GLY A 6 -6.80 -14.82 9.51
C GLY A 6 -6.93 -15.49 8.14
N GLY A 7 -6.73 -14.74 7.06
CA GLY A 7 -6.65 -15.29 5.71
C GLY A 7 -5.34 -16.02 5.50
N ASN A 8 -5.35 -17.08 4.69
CA ASN A 8 -4.15 -17.82 4.28
C ASN A 8 -3.81 -17.67 2.79
N GLU A 9 -4.76 -17.14 2.02
CA GLU A 9 -4.66 -17.05 0.56
C GLU A 9 -5.53 -15.92 0.01
N ARG A 10 -5.35 -15.63 -1.28
CA ARG A 10 -6.13 -14.64 -2.03
C ARG A 10 -7.59 -15.04 -2.14
N GLN A 11 -8.48 -14.13 -1.73
CA GLN A 11 -9.92 -14.29 -1.83
C GLN A 11 -10.51 -13.18 -2.69
N ASP A 12 -11.01 -13.54 -3.86
CA ASP A 12 -11.76 -12.66 -4.75
C ASP A 12 -13.11 -13.33 -5.01
N ALA A 13 -14.16 -12.84 -4.35
CA ALA A 13 -15.50 -13.41 -4.49
C ALA A 13 -16.59 -12.45 -4.01
N LEU A 14 -17.75 -12.51 -4.65
CA LEU A 14 -18.99 -11.95 -4.13
C LEU A 14 -19.84 -13.09 -3.57
N ILE A 15 -20.15 -13.03 -2.27
CA ILE A 15 -20.85 -14.11 -1.55
C ILE A 15 -22.14 -13.58 -0.96
N LYS A 16 -23.27 -14.23 -1.28
CA LYS A 16 -24.53 -13.99 -0.60
C LYS A 16 -24.51 -14.63 0.79
N VAL A 17 -24.74 -13.83 1.83
CA VAL A 17 -24.68 -14.31 3.22
C VAL A 17 -26.08 -14.60 3.76
N SER A 18 -27.02 -13.65 3.60
CA SER A 18 -28.38 -13.79 4.11
C SER A 18 -29.30 -12.74 3.50
N GLY A 19 -30.51 -13.08 3.08
CA GLY A 19 -31.48 -12.11 2.59
C GLY A 19 -30.92 -11.25 1.45
N SER A 20 -30.78 -9.95 1.68
CA SER A 20 -30.15 -8.98 0.77
C SER A 20 -28.69 -8.63 1.12
N CYS A 21 -28.07 -9.32 2.09
CA CYS A 21 -26.70 -9.09 2.52
C CYS A 21 -25.70 -9.88 1.66
N TYR A 22 -24.71 -9.18 1.12
CA TYR A 22 -23.61 -9.75 0.34
C TYR A 22 -22.27 -9.28 0.88
N TYR A 23 -21.28 -10.17 0.89
CA TYR A 23 -19.89 -9.84 1.19
C TYR A 23 -19.05 -9.93 -0.07
N LEU A 24 -18.36 -8.84 -0.36
CA LEU A 24 -17.32 -8.78 -1.36
C LEU A 24 -15.97 -8.95 -0.67
N TYR A 25 -15.26 -10.00 -1.05
CA TYR A 25 -13.88 -10.27 -0.64
C TYR A 25 -12.92 -9.90 -1.76
N TYR A 26 -11.78 -9.31 -1.42
CA TYR A 26 -10.76 -8.95 -2.39
C TYR A 26 -9.33 -9.18 -1.85
N GLY A 27 -8.47 -9.71 -2.70
CA GLY A 27 -7.02 -9.69 -2.54
C GLY A 27 -6.51 -10.56 -1.40
N PHE A 28 -5.23 -10.39 -1.07
CA PHE A 28 -4.58 -10.94 0.11
C PHE A 28 -3.30 -10.16 0.38
N GLY A 29 -3.06 -9.83 1.64
CA GLY A 29 -1.85 -9.16 2.09
C GLY A 29 -1.37 -9.70 3.43
N LYS A 30 -0.14 -9.36 3.79
CA LYS A 30 0.45 -9.62 5.10
C LYS A 30 1.08 -8.35 5.62
N ASP A 31 1.10 -8.17 6.94
CA ASP A 31 1.77 -7.03 7.57
C ASP A 31 3.29 -7.22 7.60
N SER A 32 3.77 -8.46 7.56
CA SER A 32 5.18 -8.81 7.35
C SER A 32 5.32 -10.17 6.67
N GLU A 33 6.48 -10.47 6.10
CA GLU A 33 6.77 -11.78 5.49
C GLU A 33 6.70 -12.92 6.51
N GLU A 34 7.02 -12.63 7.77
CA GLU A 34 7.02 -13.57 8.90
C GLU A 34 5.62 -13.82 9.48
N ALA A 35 4.60 -13.03 9.08
CA ALA A 35 3.25 -13.20 9.58
C ALA A 35 2.67 -14.56 9.16
N GLU A 36 2.24 -15.35 10.15
CA GLU A 36 1.63 -16.69 9.95
C GLU A 36 0.36 -16.60 9.10
N HIS A 37 -0.49 -15.61 9.40
CA HIS A 37 -1.72 -15.32 8.66
C HIS A 37 -1.67 -13.94 8.05
N GLY A 38 -2.34 -13.78 6.92
CA GLY A 38 -2.56 -12.51 6.27
C GLY A 38 -3.96 -11.95 6.54
N TYR A 39 -4.33 -10.99 5.71
CA TYR A 39 -5.64 -10.39 5.66
C TYR A 39 -6.21 -10.44 4.24
N ASN A 40 -7.53 -10.46 4.14
CA ASN A 40 -8.28 -10.17 2.92
C ASN A 40 -9.07 -8.87 3.13
N TYR A 41 -9.39 -8.16 2.06
CA TYR A 41 -10.29 -7.02 2.14
C TYR A 41 -11.74 -7.49 2.09
N ARG A 42 -12.61 -6.86 2.87
CA ARG A 42 -14.05 -7.11 2.86
C ARG A 42 -14.87 -5.83 2.70
N HIS A 43 -15.96 -5.92 1.96
CA HIS A 43 -17.04 -4.93 1.97
C HIS A 43 -18.40 -5.61 2.10
N LYS A 44 -19.34 -4.94 2.76
CA LYS A 44 -20.70 -5.42 2.95
C LYS A 44 -21.65 -4.59 2.09
N PHE A 45 -22.41 -5.26 1.24
CA PHE A 45 -23.58 -4.70 0.57
C PHE A 45 -24.85 -5.16 1.28
N ASP A 46 -25.86 -4.30 1.30
CA ASP A 46 -27.21 -4.54 1.84
C ASP A 46 -28.27 -4.80 0.73
N HIS A 47 -27.81 -4.89 -0.51
CA HIS A 47 -28.54 -5.22 -1.71
C HIS A 47 -27.64 -6.09 -2.62
N LEU A 48 -28.21 -6.66 -3.68
CA LEU A 48 -27.43 -7.32 -4.73
C LEU A 48 -26.66 -6.24 -5.51
N PRO A 49 -25.32 -6.13 -5.36
CA PRO A 49 -24.58 -5.08 -6.02
C PRO A 49 -24.53 -5.34 -7.53
N THR A 50 -24.45 -4.26 -8.29
CA THR A 50 -24.09 -4.31 -9.70
C THR A 50 -22.60 -4.61 -9.86
N MET A 51 -22.21 -5.09 -11.04
CA MET A 51 -20.79 -5.30 -11.36
C MET A 51 -19.97 -3.99 -11.35
N GLU A 52 -20.61 -2.86 -11.58
CA GLU A 52 -19.98 -1.54 -11.48
C GLU A 52 -19.64 -1.19 -10.02
N GLU A 53 -20.58 -1.39 -9.09
CA GLU A 53 -20.34 -1.19 -7.66
C GLU A 53 -19.25 -2.12 -7.12
N VAL A 54 -19.24 -3.39 -7.54
CA VAL A 54 -18.18 -4.34 -7.18
C VAL A 54 -16.83 -3.82 -7.67
N LYS A 55 -16.73 -3.45 -8.95
CA LYS A 55 -15.49 -2.94 -9.54
C LYS A 55 -15.00 -1.69 -8.82
N GLU A 56 -15.87 -0.72 -8.55
CA GLU A 56 -15.51 0.50 -7.83
C GLU A 56 -14.91 0.18 -6.46
N GLN A 57 -15.56 -0.68 -5.68
CA GLN A 57 -15.07 -1.04 -4.35
C GLN A 57 -13.70 -1.74 -4.40
N VAL A 58 -13.48 -2.63 -5.39
CA VAL A 58 -12.17 -3.30 -5.58
C VAL A 58 -11.09 -2.28 -5.97
N LEU A 59 -11.38 -1.37 -6.90
CA LEU A 59 -10.43 -0.33 -7.32
C LEU A 59 -10.04 0.59 -6.16
N VAL A 60 -11.00 0.97 -5.31
CA VAL A 60 -10.74 1.74 -4.09
C VAL A 60 -9.86 0.96 -3.11
N ALA A 61 -10.06 -0.36 -3.00
CA ALA A 61 -9.21 -1.20 -2.15
C ALA A 61 -7.76 -1.25 -2.67
N ILE A 62 -7.58 -1.41 -3.99
CA ILE A 62 -6.26 -1.39 -4.64
C ILE A 62 -5.54 -0.06 -4.39
N ASP A 63 -6.23 1.07 -4.58
CA ASP A 63 -5.64 2.39 -4.37
C ASP A 63 -5.25 2.64 -2.92
N LYS A 64 -6.10 2.21 -1.98
CA LYS A 64 -5.82 2.32 -0.55
C LYS A 64 -4.60 1.49 -0.17
N GLU A 65 -4.54 0.24 -0.60
CA GLU A 65 -3.41 -0.65 -0.32
C GLU A 65 -2.11 -0.08 -0.91
N THR A 66 -2.15 0.40 -2.15
CA THR A 66 -1.01 1.03 -2.81
C THR A 66 -0.50 2.24 -2.02
N SER A 67 -1.42 3.09 -1.55
CA SER A 67 -1.08 4.27 -0.75
C SER A 67 -0.44 3.88 0.59
N GLU A 68 -0.95 2.83 1.25
CA GLU A 68 -0.36 2.29 2.49
C GLU A 68 1.06 1.74 2.26
N ARG A 69 1.26 0.96 1.18
CA ARG A 69 2.57 0.40 0.79
C ARG A 69 3.59 1.48 0.43
N ILE A 70 3.18 2.51 -0.32
CA ILE A 70 4.04 3.66 -0.61
C ILE A 70 4.47 4.31 0.71
N THR A 71 3.52 4.61 1.58
CA THR A 71 3.78 5.38 2.81
C THR A 71 4.67 4.64 3.79
N THR A 72 4.50 3.32 3.94
CA THR A 72 5.11 2.56 5.05
C THR A 72 6.09 1.46 4.63
N GLY A 73 6.15 1.12 3.35
CA GLY A 73 6.87 -0.06 2.87
C GLY A 73 8.35 0.16 2.53
N MET A 74 8.88 1.38 2.67
CA MET A 74 10.29 1.65 2.35
C MET A 74 11.17 1.59 3.60
N THR A 75 12.32 0.94 3.46
CA THR A 75 13.43 1.01 4.43
C THR A 75 14.70 1.53 3.77
N TYR A 76 15.51 2.26 4.52
CA TYR A 76 16.83 2.73 4.12
C TYR A 76 17.82 2.49 5.25
N GLU A 77 18.90 1.74 4.98
CA GLU A 77 19.92 1.37 5.98
C GLU A 77 19.35 0.75 7.28
N GLY A 78 18.25 -0.01 7.17
CA GLY A 78 17.58 -0.63 8.31
C GLY A 78 16.59 0.29 9.04
N TYR A 79 16.52 1.57 8.69
CA TYR A 79 15.49 2.48 9.20
C TYR A 79 14.26 2.47 8.29
N LYS A 80 13.08 2.52 8.90
CA LYS A 80 11.83 2.69 8.16
C LYS A 80 11.67 4.16 7.75
N VAL A 81 11.28 4.36 6.50
CA VAL A 81 11.10 5.68 5.91
C VAL A 81 9.61 5.91 5.68
N ASN A 82 9.05 6.90 6.37
CA ASN A 82 7.64 7.24 6.22
C ASN A 82 7.46 8.20 5.03
N LEU A 83 6.95 7.69 3.91
CA LEU A 83 6.77 8.46 2.67
C LEU A 83 5.40 9.14 2.62
N THR A 84 5.07 9.93 3.65
CA THR A 84 3.91 10.83 3.56
C THR A 84 4.07 11.77 2.36
N VAL A 85 2.96 12.32 1.85
CA VAL A 85 3.00 13.30 0.75
C VAL A 85 3.91 14.48 1.10
N GLU A 86 3.86 14.96 2.34
CA GLU A 86 4.74 16.02 2.83
C GLU A 86 6.21 15.62 2.77
N ASN A 87 6.57 14.42 3.24
CA ASN A 87 7.94 13.94 3.19
C ASN A 87 8.44 13.78 1.76
N GLN A 88 7.62 13.25 0.85
CA GLN A 88 7.97 13.14 -0.58
C GLN A 88 8.28 14.51 -1.20
N LEU A 89 7.47 15.53 -0.89
CA LEU A 89 7.69 16.91 -1.34
C LEU A 89 8.99 17.48 -0.77
N ASN A 90 9.21 17.31 0.53
CA ASN A 90 10.44 17.76 1.21
C ASN A 90 11.69 17.12 0.59
N TYR A 91 11.63 15.82 0.27
CA TYR A 91 12.76 15.13 -0.36
C TYR A 91 13.04 15.64 -1.78
N SER A 92 12.01 15.92 -2.57
CA SER A 92 12.21 16.56 -3.87
C SER A 92 12.86 17.94 -3.71
N MET A 93 12.38 18.75 -2.76
CA MET A 93 12.93 20.08 -2.50
C MET A 93 14.39 20.04 -2.04
N PHE A 94 14.76 19.12 -1.15
CA PHE A 94 16.15 18.98 -0.70
C PHE A 94 17.11 18.62 -1.84
N LYS A 95 16.66 17.77 -2.78
CA LYS A 95 17.42 17.45 -3.99
C LYS A 95 17.69 18.70 -4.81
N ASP A 96 16.65 19.50 -5.08
CA ASP A 96 16.72 20.69 -5.91
C ASP A 96 17.54 21.81 -5.26
N MET A 97 17.48 21.94 -3.93
CA MET A 97 18.27 22.91 -3.18
C MET A 97 19.78 22.63 -3.26
N GLY A 98 20.19 21.37 -3.39
CA GLY A 98 21.59 20.98 -3.53
C GLY A 98 22.50 21.33 -2.35
N ARG A 99 21.93 21.66 -1.18
CA ARG A 99 22.62 22.00 0.07
C ARG A 99 22.72 20.76 0.96
N TYR A 100 23.94 20.37 1.29
CA TYR A 100 24.24 19.16 2.05
C TYR A 100 25.17 19.48 3.24
N PRO A 101 25.15 18.67 4.31
CA PRO A 101 24.28 17.52 4.53
C PRO A 101 22.82 17.92 4.78
N VAL A 102 21.90 17.01 4.50
CA VAL A 102 20.46 17.18 4.83
C VAL A 102 20.08 16.20 5.92
N THR A 103 19.19 16.62 6.82
CA THR A 103 18.70 15.75 7.90
C THR A 103 17.26 15.36 7.59
N ILE A 104 17.00 14.06 7.57
CA ILE A 104 15.67 13.48 7.40
C ILE A 104 15.22 12.77 8.66
N LYS A 105 13.90 12.65 8.86
CA LYS A 105 13.30 11.87 9.94
C LYS A 105 13.03 10.45 9.43
N VAL A 106 13.48 9.45 10.18
CA VAL A 106 13.25 8.01 9.93
C VAL A 106 12.84 7.32 11.24
N GLU A 107 12.32 6.10 11.17
CA GLU A 107 11.95 5.29 12.33
C GLU A 107 12.95 4.13 12.51
N ASP A 108 13.42 3.88 13.72
CA ASP A 108 14.22 2.69 14.03
C ASP A 108 13.36 1.41 14.16
N ALA A 109 14.01 0.27 14.47
CA ALA A 109 13.32 -1.02 14.62
C ALA A 109 12.32 -1.03 15.79
N ASP A 110 12.49 -0.17 16.78
CA ASP A 110 11.60 -0.02 17.93
C ASP A 110 10.49 1.03 17.68
N GLY A 111 10.48 1.65 16.49
CA GLY A 111 9.50 2.67 16.09
C GLY A 111 9.78 4.06 16.64
N ASN A 112 11.00 4.34 17.12
CA ASN A 112 11.37 5.67 17.58
C ASN A 112 11.80 6.56 16.40
N ASP A 113 11.42 7.84 16.47
CA ASP A 113 11.89 8.84 15.52
C ASP A 113 13.40 9.11 15.68
N VAL A 114 14.15 8.96 14.59
CA VAL A 114 15.60 9.19 14.50
C VAL A 114 15.88 10.23 13.41
N ALA A 115 16.82 11.14 13.69
CA ALA A 115 17.31 12.11 12.73
C ALA A 115 18.54 11.54 11.99
N LEU A 116 18.41 11.26 10.70
CA LEU A 116 19.49 10.75 9.86
C LEU A 116 20.07 11.87 8.99
N SER A 117 21.37 12.13 9.13
CA SER A 117 22.07 13.15 8.34
C SER A 117 22.76 12.52 7.14
N LEU A 118 22.41 12.97 5.94
CA LEU A 118 22.85 12.40 4.68
C LEU A 118 23.80 13.35 3.95
N THR A 119 24.94 12.83 3.50
CA THR A 119 25.82 13.55 2.57
C THR A 119 25.15 13.66 1.19
N ARG A 120 25.79 14.37 0.25
CA ARG A 120 25.28 14.45 -1.12
C ARG A 120 25.15 13.07 -1.77
N GLU A 121 26.13 12.20 -1.56
CA GLU A 121 26.19 10.87 -2.17
C GLU A 121 25.13 9.96 -1.56
N ASP A 122 25.04 9.94 -0.23
CA ASP A 122 24.02 9.15 0.49
C ASP A 122 22.60 9.62 0.12
N TYR A 123 22.41 10.93 0.03
CA TYR A 123 21.12 11.50 -0.35
C TYR A 123 20.70 11.14 -1.78
N ALA A 124 21.65 11.10 -2.73
CA ALA A 124 21.37 10.69 -4.09
C ALA A 124 20.90 9.22 -4.14
N ALA A 125 21.57 8.34 -3.38
CA ALA A 125 21.17 6.94 -3.25
C ALA A 125 19.80 6.79 -2.57
N PHE A 126 19.59 7.47 -1.43
CA PHE A 126 18.31 7.53 -0.72
C PHE A 126 17.17 7.96 -1.64
N TYR A 127 17.32 9.11 -2.31
CA TYR A 127 16.28 9.66 -3.17
C TYR A 127 15.98 8.75 -4.37
N SER A 128 17.01 8.14 -4.97
CA SER A 128 16.80 7.15 -6.03
C SER A 128 16.01 5.94 -5.52
N GLY A 129 16.30 5.46 -4.29
CA GLY A 129 15.54 4.40 -3.64
C GLY A 129 14.06 4.79 -3.42
N VAL A 130 13.80 6.01 -2.96
CA VAL A 130 12.43 6.55 -2.80
C VAL A 130 11.67 6.51 -4.12
N GLN A 131 12.28 7.00 -5.20
CA GLN A 131 11.62 7.04 -6.51
C GLN A 131 11.34 5.64 -7.06
N ASN A 132 12.29 4.71 -6.90
CA ASN A 132 12.12 3.33 -7.32
C ASN A 132 10.97 2.66 -6.55
N HIS A 133 10.95 2.78 -5.22
CA HIS A 133 9.87 2.22 -4.38
C HIS A 133 8.49 2.74 -4.78
N ILE A 134 8.36 4.06 -4.95
CA ILE A 134 7.10 4.68 -5.37
C ILE A 134 6.68 4.15 -6.74
N ASN A 135 7.61 4.11 -7.71
CA ASN A 135 7.31 3.64 -9.05
C ASN A 135 6.89 2.16 -9.04
N ASP A 136 7.58 1.30 -8.31
CA ASP A 136 7.26 -0.13 -8.22
C ASP A 136 5.87 -0.37 -7.62
N CYS A 137 5.51 0.39 -6.57
CA CYS A 137 4.16 0.35 -6.00
C CYS A 137 3.09 0.80 -7.02
N VAL A 138 3.35 1.90 -7.74
CA VAL A 138 2.44 2.42 -8.76
C VAL A 138 2.28 1.45 -9.93
N GLN A 139 3.37 0.86 -10.44
CA GLN A 139 3.30 -0.12 -11.53
C GLN A 139 2.55 -1.39 -11.10
N SER A 140 2.73 -1.83 -9.86
CA SER A 140 1.98 -2.94 -9.29
C SER A 140 0.48 -2.62 -9.21
N CYS A 141 0.12 -1.40 -8.78
CA CYS A 141 -1.26 -0.91 -8.79
C CYS A 141 -1.88 -0.92 -10.18
N TRP A 142 -1.18 -0.38 -11.19
CA TRP A 142 -1.66 -0.39 -12.57
C TRP A 142 -1.86 -1.80 -13.11
N THR A 143 -0.93 -2.69 -12.81
CA THR A 143 -1.00 -4.09 -13.22
C THR A 143 -2.21 -4.77 -12.59
N GLU A 144 -2.41 -4.63 -11.28
CA GLU A 144 -3.56 -5.20 -10.56
C GLU A 144 -4.89 -4.66 -11.11
N LYS A 145 -4.99 -3.34 -11.37
CA LYS A 145 -6.20 -2.73 -11.95
C LYS A 145 -6.51 -3.21 -13.37
N THR A 146 -5.49 -3.45 -14.19
CA THR A 146 -5.66 -3.83 -15.60
C THR A 146 -5.85 -5.33 -15.79
N THR A 147 -5.36 -6.15 -14.85
CA THR A 147 -5.48 -7.62 -14.88
C THR A 147 -6.63 -8.13 -14.00
N LEU A 148 -7.37 -7.24 -13.35
CA LEU A 148 -8.51 -7.59 -12.50
C LEU A 148 -9.54 -8.43 -13.26
N ASP A 149 -9.67 -9.69 -12.85
CA ASP A 149 -10.67 -10.61 -13.38
C ASP A 149 -12.01 -10.40 -12.65
N LEU A 150 -12.92 -9.70 -13.31
CA LEU A 150 -14.25 -9.42 -12.77
C LEU A 150 -15.17 -10.65 -12.77
N SER A 151 -14.87 -11.69 -13.55
CA SER A 151 -15.70 -12.91 -13.59
C SER A 151 -15.73 -13.65 -12.25
N ARG A 152 -14.71 -13.44 -11.41
CA ARG A 152 -14.64 -14.00 -10.05
C ARG A 152 -15.73 -13.47 -9.11
N TYR A 153 -16.39 -12.37 -9.47
CA TYR A 153 -17.44 -11.74 -8.66
C TYR A 153 -18.84 -11.90 -9.25
N GLU A 154 -18.97 -12.59 -10.37
CA GLU A 154 -20.27 -12.96 -10.92
C GLU A 154 -20.93 -14.02 -10.01
N MET A 155 -22.26 -13.95 -9.88
CA MET A 155 -23.06 -14.86 -9.07
C MET A 155 -24.05 -15.66 -9.90
#